data_AF-A0A1S1WZR9-F1
#
_entry.id   AF-A0A1S1WZR9-F1
#
_cell.length_a   1.000
_cell.length_b   1.000
_cell.length_c   1.000
_cell.angle_alpha   90.00
_cell.angle_beta   90.00
_cell.angle_gamma   90.00
#
_symmetry.space_group_name_H-M   'P 1'
#
loop_
_entity.id
_entity.type
_entity.pdbx_description
1 polymer ?
#
loop_
_entity_poly.entity_id
_entity_poly.type
_entity_poly.pdbx_seq_one_letter_code
_entity_poly.pdbx_strand_id
1 'polypeptide(L)'
;MPDGCVLAFDFGERRIGVAVGDILLGIPHPLATIDTVVTDERFAAIGKLISEWQPAQLVVGLPMHQDGVEHEMSALSRRFANRLKGRFNLPVWLVDERYTSVIAESLLEEAGLRGRKQKPALDQVAAQAILTTWFDHPGTAV
;
A
#
# COMPACT_ATOMS: atom_id res chain seq x y z
N MET A 1 9.20 16.80 -5.66
CA MET A 1 8.02 16.21 -5.02
C MET A 1 7.53 17.19 -3.97
N PRO A 2 6.22 17.42 -3.78
CA PRO A 2 5.77 18.17 -2.62
C PRO A 2 6.16 17.41 -1.35
N ASP A 3 6.71 18.11 -0.37
CA ASP A 3 7.11 17.57 0.94
C ASP A 3 5.87 17.19 1.77
N GLY A 4 6.03 16.25 2.70
CA GLY A 4 5.02 15.92 3.70
C GLY A 4 4.70 14.43 3.84
N CYS A 5 3.67 14.17 4.63
CA CYS A 5 3.18 12.84 4.97
C CYS A 5 2.65 12.10 3.74
N VAL A 6 2.90 10.79 3.68
CA VAL A 6 2.48 9.90 2.61
C VAL A 6 1.84 8.66 3.22
N LEU A 7 0.69 8.25 2.69
CA LEU A 7 0.08 6.97 3.01
C LEU A 7 0.31 5.99 1.86
N ALA A 8 0.75 4.77 2.20
CA ALA A 8 0.86 3.67 1.25
C ALA A 8 -0.15 2.58 1.54
N PHE A 9 -0.64 1.93 0.48
CA PHE A 9 -1.63 0.87 0.54
C PHE A 9 -1.15 -0.38 -0.21
N ASP A 10 -1.11 -1.51 0.51
CA ASP A 10 -1.06 -2.85 -0.08
C ASP A 10 -2.51 -3.33 -0.28
N PHE A 11 -2.98 -3.31 -1.53
CA PHE A 11 -4.37 -3.65 -1.83
C PHE A 11 -4.55 -5.16 -2.01
N GLY A 12 -5.31 -5.77 -1.10
CA GLY A 12 -5.86 -7.11 -1.26
C GLY A 12 -7.39 -7.10 -1.33
N GLU A 13 -7.95 -8.13 -1.97
CA GLU A 13 -9.41 -8.32 -2.06
C GLU A 13 -10.06 -8.53 -0.69
N ARG A 14 -9.36 -9.10 0.30
CA ARG A 14 -9.90 -9.30 1.65
C ARG A 14 -9.55 -8.17 2.61
N ARG A 15 -8.32 -7.66 2.53
CA ARG A 15 -7.70 -6.73 3.48
C ARG A 15 -6.80 -5.75 2.75
N ILE A 16 -6.60 -4.58 3.33
CA ILE A 16 -5.67 -3.57 2.82
C ILE A 16 -4.67 -3.25 3.94
N GLY A 17 -3.39 -3.46 3.67
CA GLY A 17 -2.31 -2.99 4.52
C GLY A 17 -2.10 -1.49 4.33
N VAL A 18 -1.82 -0.77 5.42
CA VAL A 18 -1.55 0.68 5.38
C VAL A 18 -0.24 0.97 6.10
N ALA A 19 0.58 1.81 5.48
CA ALA A 19 1.78 2.40 6.08
C ALA A 19 1.77 3.91 5.91
N VAL A 20 2.53 4.58 6.77
CA VAL A 20 2.72 6.04 6.75
C VAL A 20 4.19 6.38 6.81
N GLY A 21 4.58 7.49 6.18
CA GLY A 21 5.94 8.00 6.26
C GLY A 21 5.99 9.45 5.82
N ASP A 22 7.11 10.11 6.09
CA ASP A 22 7.38 11.47 5.63
C ASP A 22 8.51 11.44 4.59
N ILE A 23 8.34 12.19 3.49
CA ILE A 23 9.29 12.22 2.37
C ILE A 23 10.67 12.73 2.80
N LEU A 24 10.74 13.69 3.72
CA LEU A 24 12.01 14.28 4.16
C LEU A 24 12.80 13.31 5.04
N LEU A 25 12.09 12.55 5.87
CA LEU A 25 12.71 11.55 6.73
C LEU A 25 13.05 10.29 5.95
N GLY A 26 12.22 9.91 4.97
CA GLY A 26 12.38 8.68 4.19
C GLY A 26 12.17 7.41 5.01
N ILE A 27 11.50 7.52 6.17
CA ILE A 27 11.28 6.40 7.10
C ILE A 27 9.80 6.03 7.10
N PRO A 28 9.41 4.89 6.50
CA PRO A 28 8.05 4.40 6.54
C PRO A 28 7.80 3.53 7.77
N HIS A 29 6.57 3.57 8.27
CA HIS A 29 6.10 2.80 9.41
C HIS A 29 4.78 2.09 9.11
N PRO A 30 4.61 0.82 9.56
CA PRO A 30 3.31 0.15 9.61
C PRO A 30 2.28 1.02 10.34
N LEU A 31 1.09 1.20 9.76
CA LEU A 31 0.04 2.02 10.37
C LEU A 31 -1.18 1.19 10.79
N ALA A 32 -1.81 0.49 9.84
CA ALA A 32 -3.08 -0.19 10.11
C ALA A 32 -3.39 -1.28 9.07
N THR A 33 -4.32 -2.17 9.40
CA THR A 33 -4.94 -3.10 8.44
C THR A 33 -6.42 -2.81 8.35
N ILE A 34 -6.93 -2.55 7.16
CA ILE A 34 -8.36 -2.40 6.90
C ILE A 34 -8.92 -3.77 6.52
N ASP A 35 -9.73 -4.36 7.40
CA ASP A 35 -10.27 -5.71 7.24
C ASP A 35 -11.78 -5.71 6.96
N THR A 36 -12.16 -5.21 5.79
CA THR A 36 -13.53 -5.28 5.27
C THR A 36 -13.50 -5.51 3.76
N VAL A 37 -14.49 -6.21 3.22
CA VAL A 37 -14.67 -6.41 1.76
C VAL A 37 -15.68 -5.42 1.17
N VAL A 38 -16.41 -4.70 2.01
CA VAL A 38 -17.43 -3.73 1.58
C VAL A 38 -16.75 -2.45 1.13
N THR A 39 -16.97 -2.06 -0.13
CA THR A 39 -16.27 -0.93 -0.75
C THR A 39 -16.44 0.38 0.03
N ASP A 40 -17.66 0.72 0.44
CA ASP A 40 -17.92 1.98 1.14
C ASP A 40 -17.27 2.02 2.52
N GLU A 41 -17.25 0.90 3.25
CA GLU A 41 -16.56 0.79 4.54
C GLU A 41 -15.04 0.94 4.39
N ARG A 42 -14.45 0.39 3.31
CA ARG A 42 -13.01 0.60 3.00
C ARG A 42 -12.70 2.06 2.84
N PHE A 43 -13.43 2.75 1.96
CA PHE A 43 -13.17 4.16 1.69
C PHE A 43 -13.52 5.06 2.89
N ALA A 44 -14.48 4.68 3.73
CA ALA A 44 -14.73 5.38 4.99
C ALA A 44 -13.54 5.23 5.96
N ALA A 45 -12.98 4.04 6.11
CA ALA A 45 -11.79 3.80 6.94
C ALA A 45 -10.57 4.58 6.41
N ILE A 46 -10.34 4.55 5.10
CA ILE A 46 -9.27 5.33 4.46
C ILE A 46 -9.48 6.83 4.66
N GLY A 47 -10.71 7.33 4.52
CA GLY A 47 -11.04 8.73 4.75
C GLY A 47 -10.72 9.20 6.17
N LYS A 48 -10.90 8.33 7.19
CA LYS A 48 -10.48 8.63 8.57
C LYS A 48 -8.97 8.79 8.66
N LEU A 49 -8.20 7.86 8.09
CA LEU A 49 -6.74 7.93 8.09
C LEU A 49 -6.23 9.18 7.34
N ILE A 50 -6.83 9.53 6.20
CA ILE A 50 -6.48 10.75 5.47
C ILE A 50 -6.79 12.00 6.29
N SER A 51 -7.92 12.03 7.00
CA SER A 51 -8.29 13.18 7.85
C SER A 51 -7.34 13.35 9.03
N GLU A 52 -6.87 12.23 9.60
CA GLU A 52 -5.95 12.20 10.74
C GLU A 52 -4.52 12.57 10.35
N TRP A 53 -3.99 11.94 9.29
CA TRP A 53 -2.58 12.06 8.90
C TRP A 53 -2.30 13.15 7.88
N GLN A 54 -3.35 13.69 7.23
CA GLN A 54 -3.27 14.76 6.23
C GLN A 54 -2.16 14.52 5.18
N PRO A 55 -2.14 13.35 4.50
CA PRO A 55 -1.08 13.05 3.56
C PRO A 55 -1.11 13.98 2.36
N ALA A 56 0.06 14.41 1.92
CA ALA A 56 0.24 15.15 0.67
C ALA A 56 0.04 14.24 -0.55
N GLN A 57 0.34 12.94 -0.40
CA GLN A 57 0.35 11.98 -1.50
C GLN A 57 -0.08 10.59 -1.02
N LEU A 58 -0.67 9.81 -1.93
CA LEU A 58 -1.04 8.41 -1.69
C LEU A 58 -0.23 7.50 -2.62
N VAL A 59 0.13 6.32 -2.12
CA VAL A 59 0.89 5.31 -2.86
C VAL A 59 0.13 4.00 -2.82
N VAL A 60 0.02 3.32 -3.95
CA VAL A 60 -0.63 2.02 -4.06
C VAL A 60 0.33 1.05 -4.70
N GLY A 61 0.47 -0.10 -4.06
CA GLY A 61 1.22 -1.22 -4.60
C GLY A 61 0.56 -1.82 -5.84
N LEU A 62 1.37 -2.13 -6.84
CA LEU A 62 0.97 -2.72 -8.10
C LEU A 62 1.66 -4.07 -8.28
N PRO A 63 0.96 -5.18 -7.98
CA PRO A 63 1.45 -6.52 -8.21
C PRO A 63 1.78 -6.68 -9.69
N MET A 64 3.03 -7.01 -9.98
CA MET A 64 3.53 -7.23 -11.33
C MET A 64 4.27 -8.57 -11.31
N HIS A 65 3.78 -9.55 -12.08
CA HIS A 65 4.48 -10.83 -12.24
C HIS A 65 5.54 -10.73 -13.36
N GLN A 66 6.57 -11.55 -13.24
CA GLN A 66 7.72 -11.59 -14.16
C GLN A 66 7.34 -11.98 -15.61
N ASP A 67 6.14 -12.53 -15.79
CA ASP A 67 5.67 -13.09 -17.06
C ASP A 67 5.03 -12.04 -17.98
N GLY A 68 4.91 -10.78 -17.55
CA GLY A 68 4.46 -9.65 -18.38
C GLY A 68 2.96 -9.64 -18.72
N VAL A 69 2.17 -10.57 -18.19
CA VAL A 69 0.71 -10.59 -18.34
C VAL A 69 0.08 -9.72 -17.26
N GLU A 70 -0.80 -8.79 -17.63
CA GLU A 70 -1.54 -7.99 -16.66
C GLU A 70 -2.56 -8.89 -15.93
N HIS A 71 -2.23 -9.30 -14.71
CA HIS A 71 -3.08 -10.16 -13.90
C HIS A 71 -4.24 -9.37 -13.29
N GLU A 72 -5.34 -10.07 -13.01
CA GLU A 72 -6.59 -9.51 -12.47
C GLU A 72 -6.38 -8.59 -11.26
N MET A 73 -5.41 -8.92 -10.39
CA MET A 73 -5.04 -8.10 -9.23
C MET A 73 -4.42 -6.76 -9.62
N SER A 74 -3.55 -6.71 -10.63
CA SER A 74 -2.96 -5.47 -11.13
C SER A 74 -4.07 -4.52 -11.62
N ALA A 75 -5.05 -5.05 -12.35
CA ALA A 75 -6.20 -4.30 -12.82
C ALA A 75 -7.08 -3.81 -11.64
N LEU A 76 -7.26 -4.63 -10.60
CA LEU A 76 -7.96 -4.23 -9.38
C LEU A 76 -7.22 -3.11 -8.62
N SER A 77 -5.90 -3.21 -8.44
CA SER A 77 -5.08 -2.18 -7.80
C SER A 77 -5.13 -0.85 -8.56
N ARG A 78 -5.07 -0.88 -9.90
CA ARG A 78 -5.25 0.33 -10.73
C ARG A 78 -6.65 0.94 -10.54
N ARG A 79 -7.71 0.13 -10.50
CA ARG A 79 -9.07 0.63 -10.23
C ARG A 79 -9.19 1.23 -8.83
N PHE A 80 -8.56 0.61 -7.83
CA PHE A 80 -8.50 1.12 -6.47
C PHE A 80 -7.78 2.47 -6.41
N ALA A 81 -6.61 2.61 -7.03
CA ALA A 81 -5.86 3.87 -7.13
C ALA A 81 -6.67 4.99 -7.78
N ASN A 82 -7.37 4.70 -8.90
CA ASN A 82 -8.24 5.67 -9.56
C ASN A 82 -9.41 6.13 -8.67
N ARG A 83 -10.00 5.21 -7.89
CA ARG A 83 -11.05 5.55 -6.93
C ARG A 83 -10.53 6.40 -5.77
N LEU A 84 -9.32 6.14 -5.27
CA LEU A 84 -8.67 7.00 -4.27
C LEU A 84 -8.51 8.42 -4.80
N LYS A 85 -7.96 8.56 -6.01
CA LYS A 85 -7.78 9.86 -6.68
C LYS A 85 -9.10 10.60 -6.82
N GLY A 86 -10.12 9.96 -7.36
CA GLY A 86 -11.42 10.58 -7.59
C GLY A 86 -12.17 10.97 -6.30
N ARG A 87 -11.97 10.23 -5.21
CA ARG A 87 -12.72 10.43 -3.96
C ARG A 87 -12.05 11.42 -2.99
N PHE A 88 -10.72 11.48 -2.99
CA PHE A 88 -9.96 12.30 -2.05
C PHE A 88 -9.21 13.46 -2.71
N ASN A 89 -9.15 13.50 -4.04
CA ASN A 89 -8.48 14.56 -4.80
C ASN A 89 -7.01 14.76 -4.37
N LEU A 90 -6.34 13.66 -4.03
CA LEU A 90 -4.91 13.62 -3.72
C LEU A 90 -4.13 12.99 -4.88
N PRO A 91 -2.86 13.38 -5.09
CA PRO A 91 -1.96 12.65 -5.98
C PRO A 91 -1.87 11.19 -5.56
N VAL A 92 -2.01 10.28 -6.53
CA VAL A 92 -1.89 8.83 -6.30
C VAL A 92 -0.81 8.26 -7.21
N TRP A 93 0.11 7.49 -6.64
CA TRP A 93 1.19 6.83 -7.34
C TRP A 93 1.03 5.32 -7.30
N LEU A 94 1.39 4.65 -8.40
CA LEU A 94 1.53 3.19 -8.46
C LEU A 94 3.00 2.81 -8.35
N VAL A 95 3.30 1.85 -7.49
CA VAL A 95 4.64 1.30 -7.27
C VAL A 95 4.66 -0.15 -7.69
N ASP A 96 5.67 -0.51 -8.48
CA ASP A 96 5.83 -1.86 -8.98
C ASP A 96 6.39 -2.80 -7.89
N GLU A 97 5.66 -3.88 -7.62
CA GLU A 97 5.97 -4.85 -6.55
C GLU A 97 6.84 -6.04 -7.00
N ARG A 98 7.44 -6.02 -8.19
CA ARG A 98 8.20 -7.17 -8.78
C ARG A 98 9.25 -7.82 -7.87
N TYR A 99 9.70 -7.14 -6.81
CA TYR A 99 10.74 -7.62 -5.89
C TYR A 99 10.29 -7.72 -4.42
N THR A 100 9.11 -7.22 -4.05
CA THR A 100 8.68 -7.13 -2.64
C THR A 100 8.06 -8.42 -2.12
N SER A 101 7.44 -9.24 -2.99
CA SER A 101 6.85 -10.52 -2.60
C SER A 101 7.89 -11.54 -2.10
N VAL A 102 9.01 -11.68 -2.80
CA VAL A 102 10.12 -12.57 -2.44
C VAL A 102 10.77 -12.13 -1.12
N ILE A 103 10.94 -10.82 -0.94
CA ILE A 103 11.52 -10.26 0.30
C ILE A 103 10.55 -10.47 1.48
N ALA A 104 9.25 -10.25 1.27
CA ALA A 104 8.25 -10.45 2.30
C ALA A 104 8.13 -11.93 2.72
N GLU A 105 8.15 -12.87 1.76
CA GLU A 105 8.17 -14.31 2.04
C GLU A 105 9.46 -14.76 2.74
N SER A 106 10.62 -14.22 2.35
CA SER A 106 11.90 -14.53 3.02
C SER A 106 11.94 -14.02 4.47
N LEU A 107 11.50 -12.77 4.71
CA LEU A 107 11.40 -12.21 6.06
C LEU A 107 10.39 -12.99 6.94
N LEU A 108 9.35 -13.53 6.30
CA LEU A 108 8.33 -14.37 6.92
C LEU A 108 8.87 -15.72 7.39
N GLU A 109 9.69 -16.36 6.55
CA GLU A 109 10.35 -17.62 6.87
C GLU A 109 11.39 -17.43 7.99
N GLU A 110 12.21 -16.38 7.90
CA GLU A 110 13.23 -16.05 8.91
C GLU A 110 12.63 -15.74 10.29
N ALA A 111 11.45 -15.12 10.34
CA ALA A 111 10.81 -14.79 11.61
C ALA A 111 10.15 -15.99 12.32
N GLY A 112 10.00 -17.16 11.66
CA GLY A 112 9.44 -18.38 12.27
C GLY A 112 7.94 -18.30 12.63
N LEU A 113 7.21 -17.39 11.98
CA LEU A 113 5.87 -16.98 12.39
C LEU A 113 4.77 -17.70 11.57
N ARG A 114 4.11 -18.71 12.15
CA ARG A 114 2.96 -19.41 11.54
C ARG A 114 1.65 -19.06 12.25
N GLY A 115 0.68 -18.44 11.55
CA GLY A 115 -0.71 -18.44 12.01
C GLY A 115 -1.65 -17.35 11.49
N ARG A 116 -2.95 -17.57 11.70
CA ARG A 116 -4.06 -16.66 11.29
C ARG A 116 -4.05 -15.31 12.06
N LYS A 117 -3.40 -15.26 13.23
CA LYS A 117 -3.27 -14.05 14.07
C LYS A 117 -2.22 -13.04 13.58
N GLN A 118 -1.30 -13.45 12.70
CA GLN A 118 -0.21 -12.58 12.19
C GLN A 118 -0.49 -11.94 10.85
N LYS A 119 -1.52 -12.41 10.15
CA LYS A 119 -1.86 -11.88 8.83
C LYS A 119 -2.06 -10.35 8.80
N PRO A 120 -2.62 -9.67 9.82
CA PRO A 120 -2.69 -8.21 9.81
C PRO A 120 -1.32 -7.52 9.85
N ALA A 121 -0.39 -8.04 10.65
CA ALA A 121 0.97 -7.50 10.71
C ALA A 121 1.71 -7.62 9.37
N LEU A 122 1.47 -8.73 8.64
CA LEU A 122 2.06 -8.93 7.31
C LEU A 122 1.56 -7.93 6.29
N ASP A 123 0.25 -7.66 6.27
CA ASP A 123 -0.31 -6.67 5.34
C ASP A 123 0.32 -5.28 5.59
N GLN A 124 0.56 -4.92 6.85
CA GLN A 124 1.17 -3.63 7.19
C GLN A 124 2.66 -3.57 6.79
N VAL A 125 3.39 -4.66 6.95
CA VAL A 125 4.80 -4.76 6.51
C VAL A 125 4.90 -4.67 4.98
N ALA A 126 3.96 -5.27 4.25
CA ALA A 126 3.89 -5.14 2.79
C ALA A 126 3.66 -3.67 2.38
N ALA A 127 2.71 -2.99 3.02
CA ALA A 127 2.47 -1.56 2.78
C ALA A 127 3.70 -0.69 3.12
N GLN A 128 4.44 -1.04 4.17
CA GLN A 128 5.69 -0.37 4.51
C GLN A 128 6.74 -0.56 3.41
N ALA A 129 6.92 -1.79 2.91
CA ALA A 129 7.87 -2.09 1.83
C ALA A 129 7.54 -1.35 0.51
N ILE A 130 6.24 -1.23 0.19
CA ILE A 130 5.76 -0.41 -0.93
C ILE A 130 6.20 1.05 -0.74
N LEU A 131 6.01 1.61 0.46
CA LEU A 131 6.38 3.00 0.73
C LEU A 131 7.90 3.22 0.70
N THR A 132 8.68 2.29 1.26
CA THR A 132 10.15 2.31 1.15
C THR A 132 10.58 2.35 -0.31
N THR A 133 10.00 1.48 -1.14
CA THR A 133 10.33 1.40 -2.57
C THR A 133 10.01 2.71 -3.28
N TRP A 134 8.89 3.36 -2.93
CA TRP A 134 8.53 4.65 -3.50
C TRP A 134 9.45 5.80 -3.06
N PHE A 135 9.92 5.80 -1.81
CA PHE A 135 10.91 6.77 -1.35
C PHE A 135 12.24 6.64 -2.09
N ASP A 136 12.69 5.40 -2.34
CA ASP A 136 13.93 5.15 -3.08
C ASP A 136 13.77 5.42 -4.59
N HIS A 137 12.64 5.01 -5.15
CA HIS A 137 12.34 5.06 -6.59
C HIS A 137 10.89 5.47 -6.82
N PRO A 138 10.62 6.79 -7.00
CA PRO A 138 9.25 7.25 -7.17
C PRO A 138 8.57 6.61 -8.38
N GLY A 139 7.38 6.07 -8.14
CA GLY A 139 6.59 5.31 -9.11
C GLY A 139 5.90 6.17 -10.19
N THR A 140 4.88 5.62 -10.84
CA THR A 140 4.12 6.31 -11.89
C THR A 140 2.84 6.93 -11.32
N ALA A 141 2.55 8.19 -11.63
CA ALA A 141 1.30 8.86 -11.22
C ALA A 141 0.09 8.30 -12.01
N VAL A 142 -1.06 8.21 -11.34
CA VAL A 142 -2.36 7.85 -11.93
C VAL A 142 -3.27 9.05 -11.95
#